data_AF-A0A832KRR2-F1
#
_entry.id   AF-A0A832KRR2-F1
#
_cell.length_a   1.000
_cell.length_b   1.000
_cell.length_c   1.000
_cell.angle_alpha   90.00
_cell.angle_beta   90.00
_cell.angle_gamma   90.00
#
_symmetry.space_group_name_H-M   'P 1'
#
loop_
_entity.id
_entity.type
_entity.pdbx_description
1 polymer ?
#
loop_
_entity_poly.entity_id
_entity_poly.type
_entity_poly.pdbx_seq_one_letter_code
_entity_poly.pdbx_strand_id
1 'polypeptide(L)'
;LNTNIDFGIAFSTPLLANAFKEKVFLLLDFGNVSYSVNPSAGKALDRGLVNIGLRLVPVKILKSVYLAADLRALDLFDHKGRALSVGLSLSFRPT
;
A
#
# COMPACT_ATOMS: atom_id res chain seq x y z
N LEU A 1 9.52 -30.88 -1.96
CA LEU A 1 8.86 -29.62 -2.35
C LEU A 1 9.51 -28.48 -1.57
N ASN A 2 10.40 -27.72 -2.19
CA ASN A 2 10.97 -26.49 -1.62
C ASN A 2 10.38 -25.31 -2.40
N THR A 3 9.11 -25.01 -2.15
CA THR A 3 8.45 -23.84 -2.76
C THR A 3 8.53 -22.68 -1.80
N ASN A 4 9.35 -21.68 -2.16
CA ASN A 4 9.32 -20.38 -1.50
C ASN A 4 7.94 -19.76 -1.76
N ILE A 5 7.16 -19.51 -0.71
CA ILE A 5 5.90 -18.79 -0.80
C ILE A 5 6.16 -17.40 -0.26
N ASP A 6 6.08 -16.41 -1.14
CA ASP A 6 6.15 -15.00 -0.80
C ASP A 6 4.72 -14.45 -0.75
N PHE A 7 4.33 -13.84 0.37
CA PHE A 7 3.03 -13.20 0.54
C PHE A 7 3.18 -11.83 1.20
N GLY A 8 2.23 -10.93 0.93
CA GLY A 8 2.15 -9.61 1.56
C GLY A 8 0.92 -9.52 2.45
N ILE A 9 1.02 -8.75 3.53
CA ILE A 9 -0.13 -8.41 4.38
C ILE A 9 -0.28 -6.90 4.41
N ALA A 10 -1.45 -6.42 3.99
CA ALA A 10 -1.80 -5.01 4.05
C ALA A 10 -3.01 -4.77 4.96
N PHE A 11 -2.90 -3.73 5.79
CA PHE A 11 -3.94 -3.19 6.64
C PHE A 11 -4.35 -1.81 6.12
N SER A 12 -5.63 -1.51 6.28
CA SER A 12 -6.22 -0.23 5.89
C SER A 12 -7.19 0.21 6.97
N THR A 13 -7.05 1.44 7.45
CA THR A 13 -7.93 2.02 8.47
C THR A 13 -8.24 3.49 8.15
N PRO A 14 -9.45 4.01 8.45
CA PRO A 14 -9.74 5.43 8.30
C PRO A 14 -8.73 6.28 9.10
N LEU A 15 -8.03 7.18 8.43
CA LEU A 15 -7.18 8.16 9.10
C LEU A 15 -8.06 9.27 9.66
N LEU A 16 -7.90 9.61 10.95
CA LEU A 16 -8.59 10.71 11.63
C LEU A 16 -10.05 10.86 11.16
N ALA A 17 -10.85 9.81 11.36
CA ALA A 17 -12.17 9.64 10.73
C ALA A 17 -13.06 10.90 10.82
N ASN A 18 -13.05 11.59 11.97
CA ASN A 18 -13.81 12.83 12.18
C ASN A 18 -13.31 14.01 11.33
N ALA A 19 -11.99 14.17 11.19
CA ALA A 19 -11.40 15.27 10.42
C ALA A 19 -11.56 15.06 8.92
N PHE A 20 -11.38 13.82 8.45
CA PHE A 20 -11.42 13.49 7.02
C PHE A 20 -12.74 12.91 6.54
N LYS A 21 -13.76 12.80 7.41
CA LYS A 21 -15.09 12.25 7.09
C LYS A 21 -15.01 10.88 6.39
N GLU A 22 -14.12 10.03 6.89
CA GLU A 22 -13.83 8.70 6.34
C GLU A 22 -13.42 8.70 4.86
N LYS A 23 -12.87 9.82 4.34
CA LYS A 23 -12.40 9.92 2.95
C LYS A 23 -10.93 9.55 2.78
N VAL A 24 -10.15 9.60 3.85
CA VAL A 24 -8.71 9.31 3.82
C VAL A 24 -8.43 8.09 4.68
N PHE A 25 -7.72 7.13 4.12
CA PHE A 25 -7.32 5.89 4.80
C PHE A 25 -5.81 5.85 4.95
N LEU A 26 -5.36 5.44 6.14
CA LEU A 26 -3.99 5.04 6.38
C LEU A 26 -3.82 3.60 5.90
N LEU A 27 -2.83 3.38 5.05
CA LEU A 27 -2.40 2.09 4.56
C LEU A 27 -1.11 1.70 5.28
N LEU A 28 -1.04 0.45 5.72
CA LEU A 28 0.18 -0.16 6.23
C LEU A 28 0.34 -1.52 5.55
N ASP A 29 1.44 -1.72 4.85
CA ASP A 29 1.69 -2.94 4.10
C ASP A 29 3.07 -3.51 4.45
N PHE A 30 3.10 -4.82 4.65
CA PHE A 30 4.28 -5.63 4.90
C PHE A 30 4.54 -6.47 3.65
N GLY A 31 5.46 -6.00 2.82
CA GLY A 31 5.90 -6.71 1.62
C GLY A 31 6.68 -7.97 1.95
N ASN A 32 6.64 -8.94 1.04
CA ASN A 32 7.53 -10.10 0.96
C ASN A 32 7.79 -10.83 2.30
N VAL A 33 6.73 -11.20 3.02
CA VAL A 33 6.86 -12.15 4.13
C VAL A 33 7.00 -13.55 3.52
N SER A 34 8.12 -14.22 3.76
CA SER A 34 8.42 -15.53 3.19
C SER A 34 8.58 -16.57 4.30
N TYR A 35 7.81 -17.67 4.24
CA TYR A 35 8.08 -18.87 5.03
C TYR A 35 9.04 -19.78 4.25
N SER A 36 10.32 -19.42 4.21
CA SER A 36 11.36 -20.23 3.56
C SER A 36 12.56 -20.41 4.48
N VAL A 37 13.23 -21.56 4.34
CA VAL A 37 14.53 -21.83 4.97
C VAL A 37 15.61 -20.88 4.42
N ASN A 38 15.44 -20.40 3.17
CA ASN A 38 16.23 -19.37 2.52
C ASN A 38 15.28 -18.35 1.88
N PRO A 39 14.71 -17.41 2.65
CA PRO A 39 13.76 -16.43 2.13
C PRO A 39 14.39 -15.63 0.98
N SER A 40 13.74 -15.66 -0.19
CA SER A 40 14.13 -14.85 -1.36
C SER A 40 13.85 -13.35 -1.16
N ALA A 41 13.10 -13.06 -0.11
CA ALA A 41 12.56 -11.78 0.24
C ALA A 41 13.42 -11.02 1.25
N GLY A 42 14.27 -10.14 0.73
CA GLY A 42 15.01 -9.17 1.52
C GLY A 42 16.24 -9.76 2.20
N LYS A 43 17.41 -9.17 1.95
CA LYS A 43 18.54 -9.38 2.85
C LYS A 43 18.11 -8.93 4.25
N ALA A 44 18.45 -9.68 5.30
CA ALA A 44 18.05 -9.34 6.67
C ALA A 44 18.50 -7.93 7.14
N LEU A 45 19.48 -7.33 6.44
CA LEU A 45 19.97 -5.97 6.63
C LEU A 45 19.20 -4.91 5.82
N ASP A 46 18.46 -5.31 4.78
CA ASP A 46 17.68 -4.48 3.84
C ASP A 46 16.17 -4.64 4.11
N ARG A 47 15.73 -4.64 5.38
CA ARG A 47 14.32 -4.87 5.78
C ARG A 47 13.38 -3.68 5.47
N GLY A 48 13.49 -3.16 4.25
CA GLY A 48 12.54 -2.26 3.60
C GLY A 48 11.19 -2.89 3.28
N LEU A 49 10.58 -3.63 4.20
CA LEU A 49 9.32 -4.32 3.90
C LEU A 49 8.10 -3.55 4.39
N VAL A 50 8.30 -2.47 5.14
CA VAL A 50 7.22 -1.65 5.69
C VAL A 50 6.92 -0.49 4.76
N ASN A 51 5.72 -0.52 4.20
CA ASN A 51 5.15 0.51 3.36
C ASN A 51 4.05 1.22 4.16
N ILE A 52 4.08 2.55 4.18
CA ILE A 52 2.98 3.35 4.74
C ILE A 52 2.39 4.23 3.65
N GLY A 53 1.08 4.47 3.70
CA GLY A 53 0.46 5.33 2.71
C GLY A 53 -0.82 5.99 3.16
N LEU A 54 -1.22 6.97 2.39
CA LEU A 54 -2.52 7.61 2.46
C LEU A 54 -3.28 7.29 1.17
N ARG A 55 -4.55 6.93 1.31
CA ARG A 55 -5.45 6.73 0.18
C ARG A 55 -6.68 7.59 0.33
N LEU A 56 -6.98 8.36 -0.70
CA LEU A 56 -8.28 8.99 -0.89
C LEU A 56 -9.25 7.92 -1.43
N VAL A 57 -10.38 7.73 -0.77
CA VAL A 57 -11.46 6.87 -1.29
C VAL A 57 -11.94 7.40 -2.64
N PRO A 58 -12.44 6.54 -3.55
CA PRO A 58 -12.95 6.99 -4.83
C PRO A 58 -14.04 8.07 -4.65
N VAL A 59 -13.77 9.28 -5.16
CA VAL A 59 -14.70 10.41 -5.15
C VAL A 59 -15.33 10.52 -6.54
N LYS A 60 -16.65 10.64 -6.58
CA LYS A 60 -17.40 10.85 -7.82
C LYS A 60 -17.07 12.24 -8.38
N ILE A 61 -16.51 12.29 -9.59
CA ILE A 61 -16.18 13.54 -10.30
C ILE A 61 -17.11 13.82 -11.48
N LEU A 62 -17.70 12.78 -12.08
CA LEU A 62 -18.74 12.88 -13.12
C LEU A 62 -19.82 11.81 -12.86
N LYS A 63 -20.90 11.79 -13.66
CA LYS A 63 -22.06 10.90 -13.48
C LYS A 63 -21.68 9.43 -13.23
N SER A 64 -20.64 8.95 -13.90
CA SER A 64 -20.16 7.56 -13.85
C SER A 64 -18.64 7.47 -13.68
N VAL A 65 -17.95 8.56 -13.34
CA VAL A 65 -16.48 8.60 -13.22
C VAL A 65 -16.09 8.92 -11.79
N TYR A 66 -15.18 8.12 -11.26
CA TYR A 66 -14.62 8.23 -9.91
C TYR A 66 -13.12 8.40 -9.99
N LEU A 67 -12.58 9.27 -9.14
CA LEU A 67 -11.15 9.50 -8.98
C LEU A 67 -10.72 9.02 -7.60
N ALA A 68 -9.64 8.24 -7.53
CA ALA A 68 -8.95 7.93 -6.30
C ALA A 68 -7.47 8.32 -6.42
N ALA A 69 -6.84 8.58 -5.28
CA ALA A 69 -5.45 8.96 -5.19
C ALA A 69 -4.76 8.22 -4.05
N ASP A 70 -3.50 7.87 -4.22
CA ASP A 70 -2.65 7.33 -3.17
C ASP A 70 -1.28 8.01 -3.15
N LEU A 71 -0.75 8.17 -1.94
CA LEU A 71 0.61 8.58 -1.67
C LEU A 71 1.21 7.57 -0.71
N ARG A 72 2.33 6.96 -1.07
CA ARG A 72 2.97 5.91 -0.28
C ARG A 72 4.46 6.19 -0.11
N ALA A 73 4.94 5.99 1.10
CA ALA A 73 6.37 5.85 1.38
C ALA A 73 6.66 4.35 1.50
N LEU A 74 7.55 3.89 0.63
CA LEU A 74 7.89 2.50 0.47
C LEU A 74 9.22 2.21 1.15
N ASP A 75 9.32 0.99 1.66
CA ASP A 75 10.54 0.42 2.14
C ASP A 75 11.18 1.25 3.28
N LEU A 76 10.36 1.75 4.21
CA LEU A 76 10.74 2.77 5.21
C LEU A 76 12.00 2.44 6.03
N PHE A 77 12.23 1.15 6.26
CA PHE A 77 13.36 0.65 7.05
C PHE A 77 14.48 0.05 6.20
N ASP A 78 14.45 0.26 4.88
CA ASP A 78 15.57 -0.04 4.00
C ASP A 78 16.68 1.00 4.18
N HIS A 79 17.92 0.53 4.28
CA HIS A 79 19.08 1.41 4.41
C HIS A 79 19.59 1.93 3.05
N LYS A 80 19.16 1.35 1.93
CA LYS A 80 19.64 1.64 0.57
C LYS A 80 18.55 2.02 -0.42
N GLY A 81 17.34 1.47 -0.29
CA GLY A 81 16.25 1.69 -1.24
C GLY A 81 14.97 2.16 -0.56
N ARG A 82 14.79 3.47 -0.39
CA ARG A 82 13.50 4.06 -0.01
C ARG A 82 12.88 4.71 -1.23
N ALA A 83 11.57 4.57 -1.39
CA ALA A 83 10.87 5.17 -2.51
C ALA A 83 9.60 5.90 -2.07
N LEU A 84 9.19 6.87 -2.89
CA LEU A 84 7.87 7.49 -2.80
C LEU A 84 7.07 7.04 -4.03
N SER A 85 5.83 6.65 -3.80
CA SER A 85 4.88 6.30 -4.86
C SER A 85 3.68 7.23 -4.78
N VAL A 86 3.30 7.79 -5.93
CA VAL A 86 2.08 8.57 -6.11
C VAL A 86 1.24 7.85 -7.15
N GLY A 87 -0.01 7.58 -6.81
CA GLY A 87 -0.98 6.93 -7.67
C GLY A 87 -2.21 7.80 -7.87
N LEU A 88 -2.68 7.86 -9.12
CA LEU A 88 -3.98 8.40 -9.47
C LEU A 88 -4.72 7.33 -10.27
N SER A 89 -5.96 7.04 -9.90
CA SER A 89 -6.79 6.08 -10.64
C SER A 89 -8.15 6.67 -10.97
N LEU A 90 -8.53 6.51 -12.23
CA LEU A 90 -9.87 6.83 -12.73
C LEU A 90 -10.64 5.54 -12.94
N SER A 91 -11.84 5.47 -12.37
CA SER A 91 -12.73 4.32 -12.50
C SER A 91 -14.04 4.75 -13.12
N PHE A 92 -14.51 3.99 -14.11
CA PHE A 92 -15.82 4.18 -14.74
C PHE A 92 -16.80 3.11 -14.23
N ARG A 93 -17.96 3.53 -13.74
CA ARG A 93 -19.06 2.64 -13.33
C ARG A 93 -20.31 2.99 -14.13
N PRO A 94 -20.67 2.21 -15.17
CA PRO A 94 -21.91 2.45 -15.91
C PRO A 94 -23.11 2.30 -14.97
N THR A 95 -24.09 3.18 -15.14
CA THR A 95 -25.39 3.18 -14.45
C THR A 95 -26.46 2.68 -15.38
#